data_AF-A0A328DJD0-F1
#
_entry.id   AF-A0A328DJD0-F1
#
_cell.length_a   1.000
_cell.length_b   1.000
_cell.length_c   1.000
_cell.angle_alpha   90.00
_cell.angle_beta   90.00
_cell.angle_gamma   90.00
#
_symmetry.space_group_name_H-M   'P 1'
#
loop_
_entity.id
_entity.type
_entity.pdbx_description
1 polymer ?
#
loop_
_entity_poly.entity_id
_entity_poly.type
_entity_poly.pdbx_seq_one_letter_code
_entity_poly.pdbx_strand_id
1 'polypeptide(L)'
;MEASINAVEHLLQYRFKDKRLLEEALTHPSYADSPSYQRLEFLGDMALGMVVSNFIFLTYPRLDPGQLSLLRSANISTEKLARVAVDNGLFRHFRHSSSAIDEKVTEFVMTVREEDEAQFYGGAIKAPKVLADIVESIAGAVYVDSRFNLENLWLVFRGLLEPIITLDVLQNQPQPVTMLFEYCQKIGKKVDIKHRKNKETNIASIYIDGNHLVSSSSEQKENARLHAAKAALKKLAYEVVDTCSFEFDDKGNEGAKRKLHELCAKKKWTKPVYSLEREIGPSHKKKFVCSVEIGSTDATFFRVGGKRSHVLSALGEKKSRIRDAENSAAYAMLCSLKDENAI
;
A
#
# COMPACT_ATOMS: atom_id res chain seq x y z
N MET A 1 -30.50 -14.23 -21.25
CA MET A 1 -29.91 -12.89 -21.46
C MET A 1 -30.76 -11.79 -20.84
N GLU A 2 -32.08 -11.79 -21.06
CA GLU A 2 -32.99 -10.76 -20.52
C GLU A 2 -32.89 -10.52 -19.00
N ALA A 3 -32.76 -11.59 -18.19
CA ALA A 3 -32.54 -11.46 -16.75
C ALA A 3 -31.23 -10.72 -16.40
N SER A 4 -30.14 -11.01 -17.11
CA SER A 4 -28.85 -10.33 -16.93
C SER A 4 -28.92 -8.86 -17.32
N ILE A 5 -29.59 -8.55 -18.44
CA ILE A 5 -29.83 -7.16 -18.88
C ILE A 5 -30.58 -6.39 -17.80
N ASN A 6 -31.70 -6.93 -17.30
CA ASN A 6 -32.50 -6.25 -16.28
C ASN A 6 -31.72 -6.07 -14.96
N ALA A 7 -30.90 -7.05 -14.57
CA ALA A 7 -30.05 -6.95 -13.39
C ALA A 7 -29.01 -5.83 -13.52
N VAL A 8 -28.35 -5.73 -14.69
CA VAL A 8 -27.35 -4.70 -14.94
C VAL A 8 -28.00 -3.31 -15.10
N GLU A 9 -29.16 -3.20 -15.74
CA GLU A 9 -29.95 -1.95 -15.78
C GLU A 9 -30.30 -1.46 -14.37
N HIS A 10 -30.70 -2.37 -13.49
CA HIS A 10 -30.99 -2.05 -12.08
C HIS A 10 -29.73 -1.64 -11.33
N LEU A 11 -28.60 -2.31 -11.56
CA LEU A 11 -27.32 -1.96 -10.93
C LEU A 11 -26.86 -0.56 -11.34
N LEU A 12 -26.98 -0.23 -12.63
CA LEU A 12 -26.64 1.07 -13.19
C LEU A 12 -27.65 2.18 -12.84
N GLN A 13 -28.84 1.83 -12.36
CA GLN A 13 -29.99 2.73 -12.27
C GLN A 13 -30.25 3.45 -13.61
N TYR A 14 -30.02 2.73 -14.72
CA TYR A 14 -30.11 3.25 -16.08
C TYR A 14 -30.86 2.27 -16.97
N ARG A 15 -31.88 2.78 -17.68
CA ARG A 15 -32.67 1.99 -18.62
C ARG A 15 -32.24 2.30 -20.04
N PHE A 16 -31.73 1.28 -20.74
CA PHE A 16 -31.27 1.42 -22.11
C PHE A 16 -32.44 1.63 -23.07
N LYS A 17 -32.26 2.53 -24.03
CA LYS A 17 -33.21 2.68 -25.15
C LYS A 17 -33.01 1.54 -26.13
N ASP A 18 -31.75 1.19 -26.42
CA ASP A 18 -31.39 0.02 -27.21
C ASP A 18 -30.71 -1.05 -26.34
N LYS A 19 -31.50 -2.03 -25.88
CA LYS A 19 -31.01 -3.15 -25.05
C LYS A 19 -29.95 -4.01 -25.73
N ARG A 20 -29.84 -3.96 -27.07
CA ARG A 20 -28.82 -4.70 -27.82
C ARG A 20 -27.41 -4.19 -27.54
N LEU A 21 -27.26 -2.90 -27.19
CA LEU A 21 -25.98 -2.34 -26.78
C LEU A 21 -25.46 -2.99 -25.49
N LEU A 22 -26.35 -3.19 -24.51
CA LEU A 22 -26.00 -3.88 -23.27
C LEU A 22 -25.77 -5.37 -23.50
N GLU A 23 -26.52 -5.99 -24.42
CA GLU A 23 -26.26 -7.38 -24.82
C GLU A 23 -24.87 -7.56 -25.46
N GLU A 24 -24.49 -6.69 -26.38
CA GLU A 24 -23.15 -6.66 -27.00
C GLU A 24 -22.07 -6.43 -25.95
N ALA A 25 -22.25 -5.45 -25.05
CA ALA A 25 -21.29 -5.15 -23.98
C ALA A 25 -21.02 -6.33 -23.03
N LEU A 26 -22.03 -7.18 -22.82
CA LEU A 26 -21.94 -8.36 -21.96
C LEU A 26 -21.52 -9.62 -22.72
N THR A 27 -21.11 -9.54 -23.99
CA THR A 27 -20.80 -10.72 -24.82
C THR A 27 -19.31 -10.80 -25.14
N HIS A 28 -18.63 -11.82 -24.59
CA HIS A 28 -17.20 -12.07 -24.82
C HIS A 28 -16.96 -12.65 -26.23
N PRO A 29 -15.83 -12.35 -26.90
CA PRO A 29 -15.51 -12.85 -28.24
C PRO A 29 -15.50 -14.38 -28.42
N SER A 30 -15.42 -15.14 -27.33
CA SER A 30 -15.51 -16.61 -27.38
C SER A 30 -16.94 -17.14 -27.58
N TYR A 31 -17.94 -16.28 -27.42
CA TYR A 31 -19.33 -16.61 -27.69
C TYR A 31 -19.62 -16.39 -29.18
N ALA A 32 -19.73 -17.49 -29.93
CA ALA A 32 -19.93 -17.46 -31.38
C ALA A 32 -21.26 -16.81 -31.79
N ASP A 33 -21.32 -16.33 -33.03
CA ASP A 33 -22.53 -15.83 -33.69
C ASP A 33 -23.21 -14.62 -33.02
N SER A 34 -22.44 -13.79 -32.30
CA SER A 34 -22.92 -12.54 -31.71
C SER A 34 -21.84 -11.45 -31.77
N PRO A 35 -22.22 -10.16 -31.90
CA PRO A 35 -21.25 -9.08 -31.81
C PRO A 35 -20.61 -9.07 -30.42
N SER A 36 -19.28 -8.94 -30.38
CA SER A 36 -18.52 -8.95 -29.13
C SER A 36 -18.39 -7.55 -28.54
N TYR A 37 -18.12 -7.49 -27.24
CA TYR A 37 -17.98 -6.23 -26.51
C TYR A 37 -16.82 -5.34 -26.98
N GLN A 38 -15.88 -5.85 -27.80
CA GLN A 38 -14.56 -5.22 -28.04
C GLN A 38 -14.65 -3.82 -28.65
N ARG A 39 -15.67 -3.56 -29.50
CA ARG A 39 -15.88 -2.22 -30.08
C ARG A 39 -16.38 -1.23 -29.03
N LEU A 40 -17.22 -1.69 -28.13
CA LEU A 40 -17.73 -0.90 -27.02
C LEU A 40 -16.66 -0.70 -25.94
N GLU A 41 -15.83 -1.71 -25.64
CA GLU A 41 -14.63 -1.61 -24.77
C GLU A 41 -13.72 -0.48 -25.28
N PHE A 42 -13.34 -0.52 -26.56
CA PHE A 42 -12.47 0.49 -27.15
C PHE A 42 -13.01 1.92 -26.98
N LEU A 43 -14.30 2.12 -27.24
CA LEU A 43 -14.93 3.43 -27.07
C LEU A 43 -15.07 3.81 -25.58
N GLY A 44 -15.42 2.82 -24.76
CA GLY A 44 -15.71 2.96 -23.35
C GLY A 44 -14.48 3.31 -22.52
N ASP A 45 -13.32 2.72 -22.80
CA ASP A 45 -12.04 3.09 -22.16
C ASP A 45 -11.75 4.58 -22.32
N MET A 46 -11.88 5.10 -23.55
CA MET A 46 -11.71 6.53 -23.82
C MET A 46 -12.74 7.39 -23.10
N ALA A 47 -14.03 7.03 -23.17
CA ALA A 47 -15.10 7.79 -22.56
C ALA A 47 -15.00 7.80 -21.02
N LEU A 48 -14.72 6.65 -20.42
CA LEU A 48 -14.50 6.48 -18.98
C LEU A 48 -13.27 7.27 -18.52
N GLY A 49 -12.18 7.19 -19.29
CA GLY A 49 -10.98 7.96 -19.06
C GLY A 49 -11.22 9.47 -19.09
N MET A 50 -12.07 9.95 -20.00
CA MET A 50 -12.45 11.36 -20.08
C MET A 50 -13.30 11.82 -18.89
N VAL A 51 -14.35 11.07 -18.51
CA VAL A 51 -15.21 11.47 -17.37
C VAL A 51 -14.44 11.47 -16.05
N VAL A 52 -13.58 10.47 -15.82
CA VAL A 52 -12.73 10.42 -14.62
C VAL A 52 -11.69 11.55 -14.64
N SER A 53 -11.09 11.84 -15.80
CA SER A 53 -10.15 12.97 -15.91
C SER A 53 -10.83 14.31 -15.61
N ASN A 54 -12.05 14.53 -16.13
CA ASN A 54 -12.84 15.73 -15.85
C ASN A 54 -13.13 15.85 -14.36
N PHE A 55 -13.59 14.77 -13.73
CA PHE A 55 -13.85 14.74 -12.30
C PHE A 55 -12.62 15.10 -11.47
N ILE A 56 -11.46 14.47 -11.75
CA ILE A 56 -10.22 14.73 -11.02
C ILE A 56 -9.74 16.16 -11.24
N PHE A 57 -9.75 16.64 -12.50
CA PHE A 57 -9.29 18.00 -12.84
C PHE A 57 -10.11 19.08 -12.11
N LEU A 58 -11.44 18.91 -12.05
CA LEU A 58 -12.34 19.83 -11.37
C LEU A 58 -12.24 19.73 -9.84
N THR A 59 -12.04 18.53 -9.30
CA THR A 59 -11.93 18.31 -7.86
C THR A 59 -10.60 18.83 -7.29
N TYR A 60 -9.54 18.78 -8.09
CA TYR A 60 -8.17 19.07 -7.65
C TYR A 60 -7.47 20.16 -8.49
N PRO A 61 -7.96 21.41 -8.47
CA PRO A 61 -7.48 22.47 -9.38
C PRO A 61 -6.04 22.95 -9.13
N ARG A 62 -5.39 22.48 -8.05
CA ARG A 62 -4.04 22.90 -7.64
C ARG A 62 -2.98 21.80 -7.77
N LEU A 63 -3.36 20.58 -8.14
CA LEU A 63 -2.41 19.49 -8.30
C LEU A 63 -1.63 19.61 -9.61
N ASP A 64 -0.39 19.17 -9.60
CA ASP A 64 0.43 19.15 -10.80
C ASP A 64 0.02 18.00 -11.75
N PRO A 65 0.41 18.06 -13.05
CA PRO A 65 0.04 17.05 -14.03
C PRO A 65 0.45 15.61 -13.66
N GLY A 66 1.53 15.42 -12.93
CA GLY A 66 2.00 14.11 -12.48
C GLY A 66 1.06 13.51 -11.42
N GLN A 67 0.65 14.31 -10.44
CA GLN A 67 -0.32 13.91 -9.42
C GLN A 67 -1.70 13.63 -10.02
N LEU A 68 -2.16 14.45 -10.97
CA LEU A 68 -3.41 14.20 -11.70
C LEU A 68 -3.37 12.88 -12.48
N SER A 69 -2.23 12.61 -13.14
CA SER A 69 -2.02 11.34 -13.86
C SER A 69 -2.03 10.14 -12.91
N LEU A 70 -1.41 10.26 -11.74
CA LEU A 70 -1.42 9.21 -10.72
C LEU A 70 -2.84 8.92 -10.20
N LEU A 71 -3.60 9.96 -9.87
CA LEU A 71 -5.00 9.82 -9.43
C LEU A 71 -5.86 9.19 -10.53
N ARG A 72 -5.66 9.61 -11.78
CA ARG A 72 -6.37 9.03 -12.92
C ARG A 72 -6.05 7.54 -13.02
N SER A 73 -4.77 7.18 -13.11
CA SER A 73 -4.37 5.77 -13.24
C SER A 73 -4.84 4.91 -12.07
N ALA A 74 -4.92 5.44 -10.85
CA ALA A 74 -5.47 4.71 -9.71
C ALA A 74 -6.96 4.36 -9.91
N ASN A 75 -7.75 5.29 -10.46
CA ASN A 75 -9.20 5.14 -10.60
C ASN A 75 -9.66 4.39 -11.86
N ILE A 76 -8.82 4.28 -12.90
CA ILE A 76 -9.16 3.59 -14.16
C ILE A 76 -8.13 2.53 -14.56
N SER A 77 -7.41 1.93 -13.60
CA SER A 77 -6.54 0.79 -13.90
C SER A 77 -7.37 -0.47 -14.14
N THR A 78 -6.82 -1.41 -14.94
CA THR A 78 -7.42 -2.76 -15.13
C THR A 78 -7.72 -3.44 -13.80
N GLU A 79 -6.84 -3.31 -12.80
CA GLU A 79 -7.06 -3.85 -11.46
C GLU A 79 -8.28 -3.21 -10.78
N LYS A 80 -8.37 -1.88 -10.78
CA LYS A 80 -9.50 -1.15 -10.18
C LYS A 80 -10.81 -1.49 -10.88
N LEU A 81 -10.84 -1.51 -12.21
CA LEU A 81 -12.06 -1.83 -12.96
C LEU A 81 -12.47 -3.30 -12.81
N ALA A 82 -11.51 -4.22 -12.74
CA ALA A 82 -11.81 -5.62 -12.44
C ALA A 82 -12.42 -5.79 -11.04
N ARG A 83 -11.91 -5.08 -10.02
CA ARG A 83 -12.51 -5.07 -8.68
C ARG A 83 -13.91 -4.46 -8.68
N VAL A 84 -14.13 -3.35 -9.39
CA VAL A 84 -15.47 -2.79 -9.62
C VAL A 84 -16.42 -3.84 -10.19
N ALA A 85 -15.98 -4.65 -11.15
CA ALA A 85 -16.78 -5.74 -11.71
C ALA A 85 -17.13 -6.82 -10.67
N VAL A 86 -16.20 -7.15 -9.77
CA VAL A 86 -16.40 -8.12 -8.68
C VAL A 86 -17.34 -7.59 -7.61
N ASP A 87 -17.10 -6.37 -7.12
CA ASP A 87 -17.83 -5.73 -6.04
C ASP A 87 -19.31 -5.55 -6.40
N ASN A 88 -19.58 -5.24 -7.67
CA ASN A 88 -20.92 -5.07 -8.22
C ASN A 88 -21.52 -6.39 -8.78
N GLY A 89 -20.79 -7.50 -8.75
CA GLY A 89 -21.28 -8.78 -9.27
C GLY A 89 -21.46 -8.84 -10.79
N LEU A 90 -20.90 -7.91 -11.55
CA LEU A 90 -21.00 -7.83 -13.02
C LEU A 90 -20.47 -9.10 -13.71
N PHE A 91 -19.48 -9.76 -13.11
CA PHE A 91 -18.91 -11.02 -13.61
C PHE A 91 -19.95 -12.16 -13.73
N ARG A 92 -21.13 -12.05 -13.12
CA ARG A 92 -22.19 -13.06 -13.21
C ARG A 92 -23.07 -12.90 -14.45
N HIS A 93 -22.95 -11.78 -15.14
CA HIS A 93 -23.92 -11.35 -16.15
C HIS A 93 -23.37 -11.40 -17.58
N PHE A 94 -22.07 -11.61 -17.77
CA PHE A 94 -21.47 -11.72 -19.10
C PHE A 94 -21.54 -13.14 -19.67
N ARG A 95 -21.56 -13.24 -21.01
CA ARG A 95 -21.65 -14.48 -21.78
C ARG A 95 -20.30 -14.83 -22.35
N HIS A 96 -19.85 -16.06 -22.14
CA HIS A 96 -18.64 -16.60 -22.74
C HIS A 96 -18.76 -18.13 -22.85
N SER A 97 -17.90 -18.73 -23.67
CA SER A 97 -17.86 -20.19 -23.88
C SER A 97 -16.52 -20.82 -23.46
N SER A 98 -15.76 -20.14 -22.57
CA SER A 98 -14.41 -20.55 -22.18
C SER A 98 -14.32 -20.83 -20.68
N SER A 99 -14.03 -22.08 -20.32
CA SER A 99 -13.82 -22.51 -18.93
C SER A 99 -12.58 -21.91 -18.28
N ALA A 100 -11.54 -21.61 -19.08
CA ALA A 100 -10.34 -20.94 -18.59
C ALA A 100 -10.62 -19.50 -18.08
N ILE A 101 -11.71 -18.88 -18.53
CA ILE A 101 -12.17 -17.61 -17.99
C ILE A 101 -12.83 -17.83 -16.63
N ASP A 102 -13.67 -18.86 -16.49
CA ASP A 102 -14.33 -19.20 -15.23
C ASP A 102 -13.32 -19.44 -14.10
N GLU A 103 -12.28 -20.23 -14.38
CA GLU A 103 -11.22 -20.54 -13.42
C GLU A 103 -10.53 -19.27 -12.92
N LYS A 104 -10.07 -18.41 -13.85
CA LYS A 104 -9.37 -17.15 -13.51
C LYS A 104 -10.27 -16.14 -12.81
N VAL A 105 -11.52 -16.01 -13.24
CA VAL A 105 -12.49 -15.10 -12.60
C VAL A 105 -12.81 -15.59 -11.21
N THR A 106 -13.02 -16.90 -11.02
CA THR A 106 -13.31 -17.48 -9.70
C THR A 106 -12.14 -17.28 -8.74
N GLU A 107 -10.91 -17.57 -9.16
CA GLU A 107 -9.71 -17.34 -8.38
C GLU A 107 -9.57 -15.86 -7.96
N PHE A 108 -9.79 -14.93 -8.89
CA PHE A 108 -9.77 -13.49 -8.61
C PHE A 108 -10.86 -13.06 -7.63
N VAL A 109 -12.10 -13.53 -7.83
CA VAL A 109 -13.22 -13.22 -6.94
C VAL A 109 -12.98 -13.73 -5.52
N MET A 110 -12.41 -14.93 -5.36
CA MET A 110 -12.09 -15.47 -4.04
C MET A 110 -11.00 -14.63 -3.36
N THR A 111 -9.92 -14.32 -4.08
CA THR A 111 -8.81 -13.52 -3.55
C THR A 111 -9.28 -12.14 -3.11
N VAL A 112 -10.05 -11.43 -3.93
CA VAL A 112 -10.57 -10.09 -3.60
C VAL A 112 -11.48 -10.11 -2.36
N ARG A 113 -12.21 -11.20 -2.12
CA ARG A 113 -13.10 -11.34 -0.94
C ARG A 113 -12.36 -11.67 0.35
N GLU A 114 -11.18 -12.28 0.26
CA GLU A 114 -10.33 -12.62 1.40
C GLU A 114 -9.40 -11.45 1.79
N GLU A 115 -9.24 -10.45 0.93
CA GLU A 115 -8.45 -9.25 1.22
C GLU A 115 -9.23 -8.28 2.13
N ASP A 116 -8.81 -8.17 3.40
CA ASP A 116 -9.41 -7.28 4.41
C ASP A 116 -9.17 -5.77 4.17
N GLU A 117 -8.25 -5.40 3.27
CA GLU A 117 -7.96 -4.00 2.91
C GLU A 117 -7.97 -3.81 1.40
N ALA A 118 -8.60 -2.73 0.93
CA ALA A 118 -8.62 -2.35 -0.48
C ALA A 118 -7.20 -2.08 -0.98
N GLN A 119 -6.56 -3.07 -1.61
CA GLN A 119 -5.29 -2.86 -2.30
C GLN A 119 -5.53 -1.96 -3.51
N PHE A 120 -5.07 -0.71 -3.43
CA PHE A 120 -5.21 0.27 -4.52
C PHE A 120 -4.17 0.09 -5.63
N TYR A 121 -3.14 -0.73 -5.40
CA TYR A 121 -2.00 -0.89 -6.29
C TYR A 121 -1.53 -2.34 -6.43
N GLY A 122 -2.05 -3.01 -7.46
CA GLY A 122 -1.72 -4.40 -7.78
C GLY A 122 -2.28 -5.37 -6.74
N GLY A 123 -3.13 -6.28 -7.17
CA GLY A 123 -3.65 -7.34 -6.31
C GLY A 123 -2.62 -8.43 -6.03
N ALA A 124 -2.93 -9.31 -5.08
CA ALA A 124 -2.13 -10.52 -4.83
C ALA A 124 -2.00 -11.39 -6.10
N ILE A 125 -3.04 -11.38 -6.94
CA ILE A 125 -3.05 -12.04 -8.24
C ILE A 125 -3.36 -11.05 -9.37
N LYS A 126 -3.06 -11.47 -10.60
CA LYS A 126 -3.34 -10.68 -11.80
C LYS A 126 -4.85 -10.55 -12.03
N ALA A 127 -5.37 -9.32 -12.05
CA ALA A 127 -6.72 -9.05 -12.52
C ALA A 127 -6.97 -9.65 -13.92
N PRO A 128 -8.03 -10.48 -14.09
CA PRO A 128 -8.48 -10.93 -15.39
C PRO A 128 -8.91 -9.72 -16.24
N LYS A 129 -8.22 -9.47 -17.36
CA LYS A 129 -8.49 -8.30 -18.23
C LYS A 129 -9.96 -8.22 -18.64
N VAL A 130 -10.60 -9.36 -18.90
CA VAL A 130 -12.02 -9.47 -19.26
C VAL A 130 -12.95 -8.75 -18.28
N LEU A 131 -12.64 -8.72 -16.98
CA LEU A 131 -13.48 -8.04 -15.99
C LEU A 131 -13.43 -6.51 -16.16
N ALA A 132 -12.25 -5.96 -16.45
CA ALA A 132 -12.11 -4.55 -16.76
C ALA A 132 -12.79 -4.23 -18.11
N ASP A 133 -12.56 -5.07 -19.12
CA ASP A 133 -13.13 -4.89 -20.46
C ASP A 133 -14.67 -4.84 -20.43
N ILE A 134 -15.32 -5.62 -19.54
CA ILE A 134 -16.78 -5.59 -19.35
C ILE A 134 -17.24 -4.26 -18.75
N VAL A 135 -16.51 -3.72 -17.78
CA VAL A 135 -16.86 -2.41 -17.20
C VAL A 135 -16.73 -1.31 -18.25
N GLU A 136 -15.64 -1.34 -19.02
CA GLU A 136 -15.39 -0.42 -20.13
C GLU A 136 -16.45 -0.57 -21.22
N SER A 137 -16.81 -1.80 -21.61
CA SER A 137 -17.82 -2.02 -22.64
C SER A 137 -19.21 -1.56 -22.24
N ILE A 138 -19.61 -1.74 -20.97
CA ILE A 138 -20.88 -1.22 -20.45
C ILE A 138 -20.84 0.32 -20.45
N ALA A 139 -19.69 0.93 -20.11
CA ALA A 139 -19.52 2.39 -20.21
C ALA A 139 -19.67 2.86 -21.66
N GLY A 140 -19.07 2.15 -22.61
CA GLY A 140 -19.24 2.38 -24.04
C GLY A 140 -20.70 2.26 -24.49
N ALA A 141 -21.43 1.25 -24.01
CA ALA A 141 -22.84 1.06 -24.32
C ALA A 141 -23.70 2.22 -23.82
N VAL A 142 -23.52 2.66 -22.57
CA VAL A 142 -24.22 3.83 -22.00
C VAL A 142 -23.85 5.10 -22.77
N TYR A 143 -22.57 5.25 -23.13
CA TYR A 143 -22.11 6.41 -23.90
C TYR A 143 -22.78 6.49 -25.29
N VAL A 144 -22.93 5.36 -25.99
CA VAL A 144 -23.65 5.31 -27.26
C VAL A 144 -25.15 5.56 -27.08
N ASP A 145 -25.80 4.90 -26.10
CA ASP A 145 -27.25 5.02 -25.86
C ASP A 145 -27.68 6.43 -25.40
N SER A 146 -26.77 7.13 -24.72
CA SER A 146 -26.93 8.53 -24.30
C SER A 146 -26.59 9.56 -25.38
N ARG A 147 -26.32 9.12 -26.63
CA ARG A 147 -25.89 9.96 -27.76
C ARG A 147 -24.58 10.70 -27.50
N PHE A 148 -23.59 9.98 -26.96
CA PHE A 148 -22.24 10.46 -26.68
C PHE A 148 -22.22 11.61 -25.66
N ASN A 149 -23.06 11.52 -24.62
CA ASN A 149 -23.11 12.52 -23.55
C ASN A 149 -22.28 12.07 -22.33
N LEU A 150 -21.16 12.76 -22.08
CA LEU A 150 -20.24 12.46 -20.99
C LEU A 150 -20.83 12.74 -19.59
N GLU A 151 -21.71 13.73 -19.45
CA GLU A 151 -22.35 14.05 -18.17
C GLU A 151 -23.33 12.93 -17.77
N ASN A 152 -24.12 12.44 -18.72
CA ASN A 152 -25.00 11.30 -18.49
C ASN A 152 -24.20 10.04 -18.16
N LEU A 153 -23.10 9.80 -18.90
CA LEU A 153 -22.21 8.68 -18.59
C LEU A 153 -21.69 8.78 -17.15
N TRP A 154 -21.20 9.95 -16.73
CA TRP A 154 -20.72 10.16 -15.37
C TRP A 154 -21.81 9.91 -14.32
N LEU A 155 -23.03 10.43 -14.53
CA LEU A 155 -24.14 10.23 -13.59
C LEU A 155 -24.48 8.75 -13.39
N VAL A 156 -24.45 7.96 -14.46
CA VAL A 156 -24.73 6.52 -14.41
C VAL A 156 -23.56 5.74 -13.79
N PHE A 157 -22.33 6.03 -14.20
CA PHE A 157 -21.17 5.22 -13.83
C PHE A 157 -20.50 5.61 -12.50
N ARG A 158 -20.71 6.84 -12.02
CA ARG A 158 -20.06 7.30 -10.78
C ARG A 158 -20.33 6.34 -9.63
N GLY A 159 -21.58 5.89 -9.46
CA GLY A 159 -21.96 4.98 -8.38
C GLY A 159 -21.23 3.63 -8.45
N LEU A 160 -20.96 3.12 -9.65
CA LEU A 160 -20.23 1.87 -9.86
C LEU A 160 -18.74 1.99 -9.53
N LEU A 161 -18.14 3.16 -9.77
CA LEU A 161 -16.72 3.39 -9.55
C LEU A 161 -16.37 3.60 -8.06
N GLU A 162 -17.37 3.85 -7.21
CA GLU A 162 -17.15 4.03 -5.77
C GLU A 162 -16.57 2.74 -5.12
N PRO A 163 -15.67 2.86 -4.14
CA PRO A 163 -15.10 4.12 -3.65
C PRO A 163 -14.09 4.70 -4.66
N ILE A 164 -14.22 5.99 -4.96
CA ILE A 164 -13.23 6.73 -5.76
C ILE A 164 -11.98 6.95 -4.91
N ILE A 165 -10.82 6.63 -5.49
CA ILE A 165 -9.52 6.78 -4.83
C ILE A 165 -9.15 8.27 -4.81
N THR A 166 -9.05 8.84 -3.62
CA THR A 166 -8.70 10.24 -3.38
C THR A 166 -7.21 10.43 -3.14
N LEU A 167 -6.75 11.69 -3.15
CA LEU A 167 -5.36 12.01 -2.86
C LEU A 167 -4.95 11.56 -1.44
N ASP A 168 -5.83 11.72 -0.45
CA ASP A 168 -5.56 11.29 0.93
C ASP A 168 -5.32 9.78 1.02
N VAL A 169 -6.10 8.99 0.27
CA VAL A 169 -5.91 7.53 0.18
C VAL A 169 -4.54 7.22 -0.43
N LEU A 170 -4.17 7.93 -1.50
CA LEU A 170 -2.86 7.75 -2.12
C LEU A 170 -1.70 8.22 -1.23
N GLN A 171 -1.88 9.25 -0.42
CA GLN A 171 -0.87 9.73 0.51
C GLN A 171 -0.70 8.80 1.71
N ASN A 172 -1.78 8.16 2.16
CA ASN A 172 -1.74 7.16 3.24
C ASN A 172 -1.21 5.80 2.75
N GLN A 173 -1.36 5.49 1.47
CA GLN A 173 -0.77 4.30 0.84
C GLN A 173 0.01 4.65 -0.43
N PRO A 174 1.16 5.34 -0.36
CA PRO A 174 1.83 5.82 -1.57
C PRO A 174 2.36 4.67 -2.43
N GLN A 175 2.42 4.89 -3.74
CA GLN A 175 3.03 3.94 -4.68
C GLN A 175 4.50 3.68 -4.28
N PRO A 176 4.88 2.43 -3.92
CA PRO A 176 6.22 2.13 -3.42
C PRO A 176 7.32 2.49 -4.41
N VAL A 177 7.05 2.35 -5.71
CA VAL A 177 8.02 2.68 -6.76
C VAL A 177 8.29 4.18 -6.77
N THR A 178 7.25 5.01 -6.78
CA THR A 178 7.38 6.48 -6.76
C THR A 178 8.09 6.95 -5.50
N MET A 179 7.69 6.43 -4.33
CA MET A 179 8.36 6.74 -3.06
C MET A 179 9.85 6.44 -3.09
N LEU A 180 10.25 5.30 -3.67
CA LEU A 180 11.66 4.94 -3.78
C LEU A 180 12.44 5.96 -4.62
N PHE A 181 11.89 6.38 -5.76
CA PHE A 181 12.53 7.39 -6.61
C PHE A 181 12.64 8.74 -5.89
N GLU A 182 11.55 9.23 -5.28
CA GLU A 182 11.55 10.49 -4.54
C GLU A 182 12.51 10.47 -3.35
N TYR A 183 12.51 9.38 -2.58
CA TYR A 183 13.40 9.20 -1.45
C TYR A 183 14.86 9.26 -1.89
N CYS A 184 15.23 8.49 -2.92
CA CYS A 184 16.59 8.46 -3.43
C CYS A 184 17.02 9.80 -4.06
N GLN A 185 16.11 10.50 -4.74
CA GLN A 185 16.37 11.84 -5.26
C GLN A 185 16.69 12.84 -4.14
N LYS A 186 15.95 12.78 -3.01
CA LYS A 186 16.20 13.64 -1.84
C LYS A 186 17.57 13.41 -1.20
N ILE A 187 18.03 12.16 -1.17
CA ILE A 187 19.37 11.80 -0.65
C ILE A 187 20.48 11.92 -1.71
N GLY A 188 20.17 12.37 -2.92
CA GLY A 188 21.14 12.53 -4.01
C GLY A 188 21.64 11.22 -4.63
N LYS A 189 20.94 10.11 -4.44
CA LYS A 189 21.29 8.80 -5.01
C LYS A 189 20.49 8.48 -6.27
N LYS A 190 21.12 7.81 -7.24
CA LYS A 190 20.47 7.39 -8.48
C LYS A 190 19.87 5.99 -8.33
N VAL A 191 18.61 5.83 -8.71
CA VAL A 191 17.91 4.52 -8.71
C VAL A 191 17.77 4.00 -10.14
N ASP A 192 18.18 2.74 -10.34
CA ASP A 192 17.95 2.01 -11.58
C ASP A 192 17.20 0.71 -11.28
N ILE A 193 16.11 0.44 -12.01
CA ILE A 193 15.35 -0.80 -11.89
C ILE A 193 15.57 -1.64 -13.15
N LYS A 194 16.24 -2.79 -13.00
CA LYS A 194 16.44 -3.73 -14.09
C LYS A 194 15.44 -4.87 -14.02
N HIS A 195 14.97 -5.28 -15.19
CA HIS A 195 14.02 -6.38 -15.32
C HIS A 195 14.69 -7.58 -15.98
N ARG A 196 14.46 -8.78 -15.43
CA ARG A 196 14.84 -10.05 -16.03
C ARG A 196 13.66 -11.01 -15.97
N LYS A 197 13.40 -11.75 -17.03
CA LYS A 197 12.40 -12.83 -17.05
C LYS A 197 13.11 -14.17 -16.88
N ASN A 198 12.59 -15.03 -16.00
CA ASN A 198 13.07 -16.40 -15.82
C ASN A 198 11.91 -17.39 -15.97
N LYS A 199 11.85 -18.12 -17.09
CA LYS A 199 10.81 -19.09 -17.49
C LYS A 199 9.36 -18.63 -17.23
N GLU A 200 8.88 -18.74 -15.99
CA GLU A 200 7.51 -18.40 -15.56
C GLU A 200 7.41 -17.13 -14.69
N THR A 201 8.51 -16.58 -14.18
CA THR A 201 8.50 -15.44 -13.25
C THR A 201 9.27 -14.24 -13.80
N ASN A 202 8.77 -13.05 -13.47
CA ASN A 202 9.42 -11.77 -13.74
C ASN A 202 10.16 -11.32 -12.49
N ILE A 203 11.44 -10.97 -12.64
CA ILE A 203 12.31 -10.53 -11.57
C ILE A 203 12.63 -9.05 -11.79
N ALA A 204 12.32 -8.23 -10.79
CA ALA A 204 12.74 -6.85 -10.74
C ALA A 204 13.89 -6.72 -9.72
N SER A 205 15.00 -6.13 -10.17
CA SER A 205 16.19 -5.88 -9.37
C SER A 205 16.44 -4.38 -9.28
N ILE A 206 16.56 -3.86 -8.06
CA ILE A 206 16.78 -2.45 -7.80
C ILE A 206 18.26 -2.22 -7.49
N TYR A 207 18.82 -1.23 -8.15
CA TYR A 207 20.19 -0.76 -7.98
C TYR A 207 20.17 0.70 -7.52
N ILE A 208 21.06 1.03 -6.58
CA ILE A 208 21.27 2.39 -6.09
C ILE A 208 22.75 2.74 -6.31
N ASP A 209 23.01 3.80 -7.08
CA ASP A 209 24.37 4.20 -7.51
C ASP A 209 25.18 3.05 -8.13
N GLY A 210 24.50 2.18 -8.89
CA GLY A 210 25.09 1.01 -9.53
C GLY A 210 25.22 -0.24 -8.66
N ASN A 211 25.01 -0.12 -7.34
CA ASN A 211 25.08 -1.25 -6.41
C ASN A 211 23.72 -1.95 -6.29
N HIS A 212 23.73 -3.29 -6.33
CA HIS A 212 22.52 -4.08 -6.17
C HIS A 212 22.01 -3.99 -4.73
N LEU A 213 20.73 -3.62 -4.55
CA LEU A 213 20.12 -3.51 -3.22
C LEU A 213 19.22 -4.71 -2.91
N VAL A 214 18.27 -4.99 -3.81
CA VAL A 214 17.25 -6.03 -3.63
C VAL A 214 16.76 -6.54 -4.97
N SER A 215 16.29 -7.78 -4.97
CA SER A 215 15.53 -8.38 -6.07
C SER A 215 14.27 -9.02 -5.53
N SER A 216 13.18 -8.90 -6.27
CA SER A 216 11.97 -9.69 -6.01
C SER A 216 11.40 -10.23 -7.30
N SER A 217 10.74 -11.38 -7.19
CA SER A 217 10.06 -12.04 -8.29
C SER A 217 8.53 -11.97 -8.11
N SER A 218 7.81 -11.93 -9.22
CA SER A 218 6.37 -12.15 -9.29
C SER A 218 6.03 -12.68 -10.68
N GLU A 219 4.88 -13.33 -10.82
CA GLU A 219 4.33 -13.70 -12.14
C GLU A 219 4.08 -12.46 -13.01
N GLN A 220 3.75 -11.32 -12.39
CA GLN A 220 3.55 -10.05 -13.09
C GLN A 220 4.78 -9.16 -12.99
N LYS A 221 5.12 -8.52 -14.12
CA LYS A 221 6.23 -7.57 -14.21
C LYS A 221 6.02 -6.36 -13.29
N GLU A 222 4.80 -5.84 -13.26
CA GLU A 222 4.41 -4.67 -12.47
C GLU A 222 4.46 -5.00 -10.96
N ASN A 223 3.92 -6.14 -10.54
CA ASN A 223 3.98 -6.58 -9.14
C ASN A 223 5.41 -6.91 -8.70
N ALA A 224 6.24 -7.53 -9.57
CA ALA A 224 7.65 -7.75 -9.28
C ALA A 224 8.36 -6.42 -8.98
N ARG A 225 8.07 -5.37 -9.78
CA ARG A 225 8.61 -4.03 -9.57
C ARG A 225 8.11 -3.40 -8.27
N LEU A 226 6.82 -3.54 -7.97
CA LEU A 226 6.20 -3.00 -6.77
C LEU A 226 6.72 -3.68 -5.50
N HIS A 227 6.82 -5.01 -5.49
CA HIS A 227 7.42 -5.78 -4.40
C HIS A 227 8.89 -5.42 -4.18
N ALA A 228 9.65 -5.26 -5.27
CA ALA A 228 11.06 -4.88 -5.17
C ALA A 228 11.16 -3.51 -4.51
N ALA A 229 10.32 -2.56 -4.93
CA ALA A 229 10.32 -1.21 -4.38
C ALA A 229 9.90 -1.17 -2.90
N LYS A 230 8.88 -1.95 -2.49
CA LYS A 230 8.52 -2.14 -1.08
C LYS A 230 9.70 -2.68 -0.27
N ALA A 231 10.38 -3.71 -0.78
CA ALA A 231 11.53 -4.32 -0.11
C ALA A 231 12.73 -3.37 -0.04
N ALA A 232 12.98 -2.59 -1.10
CA ALA A 232 14.02 -1.59 -1.17
C ALA A 232 13.78 -0.46 -0.16
N LEU A 233 12.56 0.09 -0.11
CA LEU A 233 12.18 1.10 0.87
C LEU A 233 12.33 0.59 2.29
N LYS A 234 11.92 -0.66 2.56
CA LYS A 234 12.13 -1.30 3.86
C LYS A 234 13.62 -1.39 4.20
N LYS A 235 14.46 -1.86 3.26
CA LYS A 235 15.91 -1.97 3.45
C LYS A 235 16.59 -0.61 3.63
N LEU A 236 16.19 0.40 2.87
CA LEU A 236 16.67 1.78 3.02
C LEU A 236 16.21 2.39 4.34
N ALA A 237 14.99 2.13 4.78
CA ALA A 237 14.53 2.54 6.10
C ALA A 237 15.34 1.86 7.20
N TYR A 238 15.70 0.58 7.04
CA TYR A 238 16.65 -0.09 7.93
C TYR A 238 18.03 0.55 7.89
N GLU A 239 18.57 0.91 6.72
CA GLU A 239 19.86 1.60 6.61
C GLU A 239 19.82 3.03 7.19
N VAL A 240 18.68 3.71 7.18
CA VAL A 240 18.48 4.99 7.91
C VAL A 240 18.38 4.73 9.41
N VAL A 241 17.77 3.64 9.85
CA VAL A 241 17.80 3.21 11.25
C VAL A 241 19.18 2.65 11.63
N ASP A 242 20.01 2.32 10.64
CA ASP A 242 21.41 1.86 10.74
C ASP A 242 22.45 2.96 10.43
N THR A 243 22.00 4.18 10.14
CA THR A 243 22.81 5.43 10.16
C THR A 243 22.30 6.40 11.23
N CYS A 244 21.03 6.28 11.61
CA CYS A 244 20.53 6.54 12.97
C CYS A 244 20.80 5.35 13.90
N SER A 245 21.52 4.33 13.44
CA SER A 245 22.29 3.49 14.34
C SER A 245 23.30 4.45 14.90
N PHE A 246 22.91 4.93 16.07
CA PHE A 246 23.73 5.38 17.15
C PHE A 246 25.14 4.89 16.90
N GLU A 247 25.94 5.72 16.24
CA GLU A 247 27.38 5.70 16.41
C GLU A 247 27.55 5.87 17.92
N PHE A 248 27.61 4.74 18.61
CA PHE A 248 28.36 4.63 19.82
C PHE A 248 29.77 4.77 19.31
N ASP A 249 30.23 6.03 19.28
CA ASP A 249 31.64 6.33 19.36
C ASP A 249 32.22 5.36 20.38
N ASP A 250 33.43 4.83 20.17
CA ASP A 250 34.05 3.77 20.98
C ASP A 250 34.31 4.20 22.46
N LYS A 251 33.72 5.35 22.84
CA LYS A 251 33.59 6.00 24.15
C LYS A 251 32.11 6.08 24.63
N GLY A 252 31.20 5.31 24.02
CA GLY A 252 29.75 5.52 23.86
C GLY A 252 28.86 5.47 25.11
N ASN A 253 29.15 6.28 26.12
CA ASN A 253 28.34 6.42 27.32
C ASN A 253 27.90 7.87 27.59
N GLU A 254 28.04 8.77 26.62
CA GLU A 254 27.57 10.16 26.73
C GLU A 254 26.38 10.39 25.79
N GLY A 255 25.16 10.31 26.34
CA GLY A 255 23.96 10.81 25.64
C GLY A 255 22.79 9.85 25.54
N ALA A 256 22.90 8.61 26.04
CA ALA A 256 21.78 7.66 26.06
C ALA A 256 20.58 8.20 26.85
N LYS A 257 20.82 8.94 27.95
CA LYS A 257 19.75 9.64 28.69
C LYS A 257 18.95 10.62 27.83
N ARG A 258 19.65 11.47 27.06
CA ARG A 258 19.01 12.49 26.21
C ARG A 258 18.17 11.82 25.13
N LYS A 259 18.76 10.80 24.49
CA LYS A 259 18.14 9.99 23.44
C LYS A 259 16.89 9.26 23.94
N LEU A 260 16.92 8.68 25.14
CA LEU A 260 15.74 8.05 25.74
C LEU A 260 14.63 9.07 26.03
N HIS A 261 14.99 10.27 26.50
CA HIS A 261 14.04 11.36 26.72
C HIS A 261 13.34 11.82 25.43
N GLU A 262 14.09 11.99 24.34
CA GLU A 262 13.56 12.36 23.02
C GLU A 262 12.60 11.29 22.48
N LEU A 263 12.96 10.01 22.65
CA LEU A 263 12.13 8.88 22.23
C LEU A 263 10.80 8.86 22.99
N CYS A 264 10.83 9.04 24.31
CA CYS A 264 9.63 9.08 25.14
C CYS A 264 8.71 10.23 24.74
N ALA A 265 9.27 11.42 24.45
CA ALA A 265 8.49 12.55 23.97
C ALA A 265 7.81 12.27 22.63
N LYS A 266 8.53 11.65 21.68
CA LYS A 266 8.00 11.32 20.35
C LYS A 266 6.87 10.28 20.40
N LYS A 267 7.01 9.25 21.24
CA LYS A 267 6.04 8.14 21.38
C LYS A 267 4.96 8.42 22.43
N LYS A 268 4.91 9.64 23.01
CA LYS A 268 4.01 10.04 24.10
C LYS A 268 4.08 9.12 25.33
N TRP A 269 5.25 8.57 25.64
CA TRP A 269 5.44 7.80 26.88
C TRP A 269 5.71 8.71 28.07
N THR A 270 5.59 8.17 29.28
CA THR A 270 6.00 8.90 30.48
C THR A 270 7.50 9.20 30.43
N LYS A 271 7.91 10.28 31.11
CA LYS A 271 9.32 10.62 31.22
C LYS A 271 10.09 9.48 31.90
N PRO A 272 11.33 9.16 31.45
CA PRO A 272 12.16 8.15 32.10
C PRO A 272 12.44 8.50 33.56
N VAL A 273 12.18 7.55 34.46
CA VAL A 273 12.48 7.67 35.89
C VAL A 273 13.70 6.81 36.20
N TYR A 274 14.76 7.43 36.73
CA TYR A 274 15.99 6.72 37.11
C TYR A 274 16.01 6.48 38.62
N SER A 275 16.38 5.27 39.01
CA SER A 275 16.50 4.88 40.42
C SER A 275 17.87 4.23 40.68
N LEU A 276 18.45 4.50 41.85
CA LEU A 276 19.70 3.87 42.28
C LEU A 276 19.38 2.53 42.95
N GLU A 277 19.80 1.43 42.34
CA GLU A 277 19.48 0.07 42.79
C GLU A 277 20.53 -0.46 43.77
N ARG A 278 21.81 -0.27 43.45
CA ARG A 278 22.92 -0.84 44.25
C ARG A 278 24.11 0.10 44.33
N GLU A 279 24.61 0.29 45.54
CA GLU A 279 25.96 0.79 45.82
C GLU A 279 26.85 -0.37 46.26
N ILE A 280 27.95 -0.60 45.54
CA ILE A 280 28.83 -1.74 45.76
C ILE A 280 30.26 -1.25 45.91
N GLY A 281 30.93 -1.70 46.97
CA GLY A 281 32.36 -1.48 47.18
C GLY A 281 32.70 -0.50 48.31
N PRO A 282 33.98 -0.45 48.70
CA PRO A 282 34.45 0.42 49.78
C PRO A 282 34.36 1.90 49.36
N SER A 283 34.33 2.82 50.33
CA SER A 283 34.13 4.26 50.09
C SER A 283 35.06 4.88 49.04
N HIS A 284 36.28 4.35 48.88
CA HIS A 284 37.28 4.80 47.91
C HIS A 284 37.18 4.16 46.51
N LYS A 285 36.24 3.22 46.29
CA LYS A 285 36.02 2.53 45.00
C LYS A 285 34.56 2.11 44.80
N LYS A 286 33.63 2.99 45.18
CA LYS A 286 32.19 2.77 45.02
C LYS A 286 31.82 2.59 43.54
N LYS A 287 30.94 1.63 43.29
CA LYS A 287 30.27 1.43 42.01
C LYS A 287 28.76 1.51 42.21
N PHE A 288 28.09 2.12 41.25
CA PHE A 288 26.66 2.36 41.25
C PHE A 288 26.01 1.56 40.13
N VAL A 289 24.84 1.01 40.41
CA VAL A 289 23.95 0.39 39.42
C VAL A 289 22.63 1.12 39.50
N CYS A 290 22.14 1.60 38.36
CA CYS A 290 20.86 2.27 38.26
C CYS A 290 19.90 1.47 37.37
N SER A 291 18.62 1.62 37.64
CA SER A 291 17.53 1.20 36.77
C SER A 291 16.88 2.41 36.12
N VAL A 292 16.16 2.19 35.03
CA VAL A 292 15.30 3.18 34.41
C VAL A 292 13.95 2.57 34.10
N GLU A 293 12.89 3.32 34.36
CA GLU A 293 11.51 2.94 34.09
C GLU A 293 10.81 3.94 33.16
N ILE A 294 10.01 3.41 32.24
CA ILE A 294 9.12 4.18 31.36
C ILE A 294 7.73 3.53 31.36
N GLY A 295 6.69 4.34 31.26
CA GLY A 295 5.29 3.93 31.21
C GLY A 295 4.62 4.37 29.92
N SER A 296 3.63 3.59 29.46
CA SER A 296 2.78 3.96 28.33
C SER A 296 1.51 4.66 28.83
N THR A 297 1.11 5.76 28.19
CA THR A 297 -0.07 6.55 28.60
C THR A 297 -1.36 6.20 27.83
N ASP A 298 -1.26 5.38 26.79
CA ASP A 298 -2.41 4.93 25.96
C ASP A 298 -2.39 3.39 25.81
N ALA A 299 -3.43 2.80 25.20
CA ALA A 299 -3.68 1.35 25.03
C ALA A 299 -2.57 0.51 24.34
N THR A 300 -1.36 1.05 24.19
CA THR A 300 -0.14 0.36 23.77
C THR A 300 0.55 -0.29 24.96
N PHE A 301 0.88 -1.58 24.81
CA PHE A 301 1.54 -2.39 25.83
C PHE A 301 2.97 -2.69 25.39
N PHE A 302 3.92 -2.65 26.32
CA PHE A 302 5.25 -3.23 26.12
C PHE A 302 5.17 -4.75 26.25
N ARG A 303 5.99 -5.49 25.49
CA ARG A 303 5.97 -6.96 25.47
C ARG A 303 7.24 -7.50 26.11
N VAL A 304 7.23 -7.59 27.44
CA VAL A 304 8.36 -8.09 28.22
C VAL A 304 8.23 -9.59 28.43
N GLY A 305 9.16 -10.38 27.85
CA GLY A 305 9.19 -11.84 28.06
C GLY A 305 7.88 -12.56 27.71
N GLY A 306 7.14 -12.06 26.71
CA GLY A 306 5.86 -12.61 26.27
C GLY A 306 4.62 -12.12 27.04
N LYS A 307 4.78 -11.30 28.09
CA LYS A 307 3.67 -10.68 28.85
C LYS A 307 3.50 -9.21 28.46
N ARG A 308 2.25 -8.74 28.43
CA ARG A 308 1.90 -7.33 28.20
C ARG A 308 2.05 -6.55 29.50
N SER A 309 2.82 -5.47 29.48
CA SER A 309 3.00 -4.57 30.61
C SER A 309 2.86 -3.11 30.17
N HIS A 310 2.24 -2.28 31.02
CA HIS A 310 2.20 -0.83 30.80
C HIS A 310 3.48 -0.11 31.23
N VAL A 311 4.36 -0.82 31.93
CA VAL A 311 5.64 -0.30 32.45
C VAL A 311 6.77 -1.20 31.96
N LEU A 312 7.83 -0.57 31.46
CA LEU A 312 9.07 -1.22 31.06
C LEU A 312 10.21 -0.71 31.95
N SER A 313 10.99 -1.64 32.48
CA SER A 313 12.15 -1.35 33.33
C SER A 313 13.41 -2.00 32.78
N ALA A 314 14.54 -1.30 32.78
CA ALA A 314 15.84 -1.84 32.38
C ALA A 314 16.92 -1.53 33.42
N LEU A 315 17.85 -2.47 33.62
CA LEU A 315 18.93 -2.35 34.58
C LEU A 315 20.26 -2.07 33.86
N GLY A 316 20.95 -1.01 34.26
CA GLY A 316 22.25 -0.64 33.73
C GLY A 316 23.42 -1.44 34.30
N GLU A 317 24.61 -1.22 33.75
CA GLU A 317 25.85 -1.81 34.25
C GLU A 317 26.42 -1.05 35.47
N LYS A 318 27.36 -1.69 36.15
CA LYS A 318 28.11 -1.11 37.27
C LYS A 318 29.07 -0.03 36.78
N LYS A 319 28.85 1.24 37.14
CA LYS A 319 29.75 2.37 36.81
C LYS A 319 30.28 3.07 38.06
N SER A 320 31.36 3.84 37.92
CA SER A 320 32.03 4.54 39.03
C SER A 320 31.32 5.83 39.48
N ARG A 321 30.46 6.41 38.64
CA ARG A 321 29.65 7.60 38.93
C ARG A 321 28.18 7.28 38.73
N ILE A 322 27.31 7.88 39.54
CA ILE A 322 25.85 7.73 39.42
C ILE A 322 25.38 8.15 38.02
N ARG A 323 25.83 9.31 37.53
CA ARG A 323 25.47 9.81 36.19
C ARG A 323 25.77 8.79 35.08
N ASP A 324 26.89 8.09 35.17
CA ASP A 324 27.31 7.10 34.17
C ASP A 324 26.51 5.80 34.30
N ALA A 325 26.14 5.42 35.53
CA ALA A 325 25.30 4.26 35.81
C ALA A 325 23.86 4.48 35.29
N GLU A 326 23.31 5.68 35.48
CA GLU A 326 22.00 6.04 34.94
C GLU A 326 22.03 6.15 33.40
N ASN A 327 23.13 6.64 32.81
CA ASN A 327 23.27 6.62 31.35
C ASN A 327 23.38 5.18 30.82
N SER A 328 24.07 4.30 31.54
CA SER A 328 24.13 2.87 31.21
C SER A 328 22.75 2.20 31.32
N ALA A 329 21.92 2.59 32.30
CA ALA A 329 20.53 2.13 32.38
C ALA A 329 19.69 2.61 31.18
N ALA A 330 19.86 3.87 30.78
CA ALA A 330 19.22 4.42 29.59
C ALA A 330 19.62 3.68 28.31
N TYR A 331 20.89 3.30 28.20
CA TYR A 331 21.39 2.50 27.09
C TYR A 331 20.72 1.12 27.06
N ALA A 332 20.70 0.42 28.20
CA ALA A 332 20.07 -0.89 28.31
C ALA A 332 18.59 -0.85 27.89
N MET A 333 17.85 0.20 28.31
CA MET A 333 16.47 0.43 27.90
C MET A 333 16.33 0.59 26.38
N LEU A 334 17.20 1.39 25.75
CA LEU A 334 17.18 1.59 24.31
C LEU A 334 17.46 0.29 23.54
N CYS A 335 18.34 -0.57 24.05
CA CYS A 335 18.58 -1.90 23.48
C CYS A 335 17.35 -2.80 23.61
N SER A 336 16.73 -2.87 24.80
CA SER A 336 15.51 -3.66 25.01
C SER A 336 14.36 -3.23 24.10
N LEU A 337 14.22 -1.92 23.87
CA LEU A 337 13.21 -1.39 22.94
C LEU A 337 13.48 -1.73 21.47
N LYS A 338 14.74 -1.99 21.08
CA LYS A 338 15.10 -2.43 19.72
C LYS A 338 14.80 -3.91 19.50
N ASP A 339 15.08 -4.76 20.48
CA ASP A 339 14.91 -6.22 20.35
C ASP A 339 13.43 -6.65 20.35
N GLU A 340 12.54 -5.88 20.97
CA GLU A 340 11.13 -6.28 21.19
C GLU A 340 10.14 -5.92 20.06
N ASN A 341 10.59 -5.45 18.87
CA ASN A 341 9.71 -5.02 17.76
C ASN A 341 8.65 -3.96 18.20
N ALA A 342 9.06 -3.00 19.02
CA ALA A 342 8.20 -1.88 19.47
C ALA A 342 8.53 -0.54 18.77
N ILE A 343 9.17 -0.57 17.59
CA ILE A 343 9.46 0.65 16.81
C ILE A 343 8.62 0.71 15.55
#